data_AF-A0A937B3K1-F1
#
_entry.id   AF-A0A937B3K1-F1
#
_cell.length_a   1.000
_cell.length_b   1.000
_cell.length_c   1.000
_cell.angle_alpha   90.00
_cell.angle_beta   90.00
_cell.angle_gamma   90.00
#
_symmetry.space_group_name_H-M   'P 1'
#
loop_
_entity.id
_entity.type
_entity.pdbx_description
1 polymer ?
#
loop_
_entity_poly.entity_id
_entity_poly.type
_entity_poly.pdbx_seq_one_letter_code
_entity_poly.pdbx_strand_id
1 'polypeptide(L)' 'FNEAVGEKGIARRRAEQARAWMWNEVGETLLSELKKHPEVRKLAGGLEREVEAGKATPAAAARRMLQAFHGR' A
#
# COMPACT_ATOMS: atom_id res chain seq x y z
N PHE A 1 29.84 -17.31 -23.43
CA PHE A 1 28.91 -17.32 -22.27
C PHE A 1 28.21 -15.97 -22.04
N ASN A 2 28.76 -14.81 -22.47
CA ASN A 2 28.13 -13.49 -22.25
C ASN A 2 27.22 -12.95 -23.38
N GLU A 3 27.05 -13.64 -24.51
CA GLU A 3 26.09 -13.22 -25.56
C GLU A 3 24.62 -13.56 -25.24
N ALA A 4 24.37 -14.41 -24.24
CA ALA A 4 23.03 -14.88 -23.88
C ALA A 4 22.21 -13.89 -23.05
N VAL A 5 22.82 -12.81 -22.54
CA VAL A 5 22.08 -11.63 -22.02
C VAL A 5 22.00 -10.58 -23.13
N GLY A 6 21.63 -11.00 -24.33
CA GLY A 6 21.38 -10.09 -25.44
C GLY A 6 20.27 -9.08 -25.11
N GLU A 7 20.14 -8.04 -25.93
CA GLU A 7 19.21 -6.92 -25.81
C GLU A 7 17.78 -7.30 -25.34
N LYS A 8 17.27 -8.47 -25.76
CA LYS A 8 15.98 -9.03 -25.32
C LYS A 8 15.91 -9.30 -23.80
N GLY A 9 16.98 -9.78 -23.19
CA GLY A 9 17.09 -9.98 -21.74
C GLY A 9 17.08 -8.66 -20.96
N ILE A 10 17.74 -7.62 -21.50
CA ILE A 10 17.73 -6.27 -20.92
C ILE A 10 16.32 -5.66 -21.02
N ALA A 11 15.67 -5.76 -22.19
CA ALA A 11 14.31 -5.28 -22.40
C ALA A 11 13.31 -5.95 -21.44
N ARG A 12 13.42 -7.27 -21.24
CA ARG A 12 12.57 -8.00 -20.27
C ARG A 12 12.77 -7.50 -18.83
N ARG A 13 14.02 -7.34 -18.38
CA ARG A 13 14.33 -6.83 -17.04
C ARG A 13 13.81 -5.40 -16.84
N ARG A 14 13.95 -4.53 -17.85
CA ARG A 14 13.38 -3.17 -17.80
C ARG A 14 11.86 -3.20 -17.69
N ALA A 15 11.19 -4.08 -18.43
CA ALA A 15 9.73 -4.23 -18.34
C ALA A 15 9.29 -4.72 -16.95
N GLU A 16 10.03 -5.67 -16.36
CA GLU A 16 9.82 -6.13 -14.98
C GLU A 16 9.99 -4.99 -13.96
N GLN A 17 11.07 -4.21 -14.09
CA GLN A 17 11.35 -3.04 -13.24
C GLN A 17 10.29 -1.95 -13.38
N ALA A 18 9.86 -1.64 -14.60
CA ALA A 18 8.81 -0.64 -14.85
C ALA A 18 7.50 -1.05 -14.20
N ARG A 19 7.11 -2.32 -14.28
CA ARG A 19 5.92 -2.84 -13.58
C ARG A 19 6.06 -2.75 -12.06
N ALA A 20 7.22 -3.12 -11.53
CA ALA A 20 7.48 -3.05 -10.09
C ALA A 20 7.37 -1.60 -9.59
N TRP A 21 7.98 -0.65 -10.32
CA TRP A 21 7.89 0.76 -9.97
C TRP A 21 6.46 1.29 -10.04
N MET A 22 5.71 0.96 -11.10
CA MET A 22 4.31 1.34 -11.21
C MET A 22 3.48 0.90 -9.99
N TRP A 23 3.65 -0.35 -9.52
CA TRP A 23 2.92 -0.83 -8.35
C TRP A 23 3.39 -0.20 -7.03
N ASN A 24 4.67 0.14 -6.91
CA ASN A 24 5.17 0.91 -5.76
C ASN A 24 4.52 2.29 -5.71
N GLU A 25 4.47 3.00 -6.83
CA GLU A 25 3.86 4.34 -6.93
C GLU A 25 2.37 4.31 -6.55
N VAL A 26 1.63 3.30 -7.04
CA VAL A 26 0.22 3.09 -6.67
C VAL A 26 0.09 2.86 -5.17
N GLY A 27 0.94 2.01 -4.57
CA GLY A 27 0.92 1.73 -3.14
C GLY A 27 1.21 2.97 -2.28
N GLU A 28 2.24 3.73 -2.64
CA GLU A 28 2.62 4.97 -1.95
C GLU A 28 1.53 6.03 -2.04
N THR A 29 0.95 6.20 -3.23
CA THR A 29 -0.15 7.14 -3.47
C THR A 29 -1.37 6.77 -2.64
N LEU A 30 -1.83 5.51 -2.70
CA LEU A 30 -2.99 5.04 -1.94
C LEU A 30 -2.77 5.17 -0.43
N LEU A 31 -1.57 4.86 0.07
CA LEU A 31 -1.26 5.04 1.49
C LEU A 31 -1.29 6.52 1.90
N SER A 32 -0.77 7.41 1.05
CA SER A 32 -0.80 8.86 1.25
C SER A 32 -2.22 9.40 1.27
N GLU A 33 -3.06 8.98 0.33
CA GLU A 33 -4.48 9.35 0.26
C GLU A 33 -5.27 8.82 1.45
N LEU A 34 -5.07 7.55 1.83
CA LEU A 34 -5.70 6.93 2.99
C LEU A 34 -5.40 7.74 4.27
N LYS A 35 -4.15 8.10 4.51
CA LYS A 35 -3.72 8.88 5.68
C LYS A 35 -4.29 10.30 5.68
N LYS A 36 -4.56 10.88 4.51
CA LYS A 36 -5.12 12.25 4.37
C LYS A 36 -6.65 12.27 4.45
N HIS A 37 -7.32 11.14 4.21
CA HIS A 37 -8.78 11.07 4.16
C HIS A 37 -9.43 11.51 5.49
N PRO A 38 -10.39 12.45 5.48
CA PRO A 38 -10.95 13.03 6.72
C PRO A 38 -11.53 11.99 7.68
N GLU A 39 -12.32 11.05 7.18
CA GLU A 39 -12.94 10.01 8.04
C GLU A 39 -11.91 9.04 8.60
N VAL A 40 -10.84 8.76 7.85
CA VAL A 40 -9.74 7.90 8.33
C VAL A 40 -8.98 8.63 9.44
N ARG A 41 -8.67 9.92 9.26
CA ARG A 41 -7.98 10.74 10.28
C ARG A 41 -8.78 10.86 11.58
N LYS A 42 -10.10 10.96 11.51
CA LYS A 42 -10.99 10.96 12.69
C LYS A 42 -10.90 9.66 13.48
N LEU A 43 -10.79 8.53 12.79
CA LEU A 43 -10.79 7.20 13.41
C LEU A 43 -9.38 6.72 13.84
N ALA A 44 -8.33 7.15 13.13
CA ALA A 44 -7.00 6.55 13.23
C ALA A 44 -6.46 6.51 14.66
N GLY A 45 -6.41 7.64 15.35
CA GLY A 45 -5.88 7.70 16.71
C GLY A 45 -6.72 6.91 17.72
N GLY A 46 -8.01 6.69 17.48
CA GLY A 46 -8.84 5.82 18.32
C GLY A 46 -8.53 4.34 18.08
N LEU A 47 -8.43 3.96 16.81
CA LEU A 47 -8.10 2.59 16.40
C LEU A 47 -6.69 2.17 16.84
N GLU A 48 -5.71 3.07 16.75
CA GLU A 48 -4.34 2.83 17.24
C GLU A 48 -4.35 2.50 18.74
N ARG A 49 -5.05 3.30 19.55
CA ARG A 49 -5.22 3.05 20.99
C ARG A 49 -5.96 1.74 21.28
N GLU A 50 -6.98 1.39 20.49
CA GLU A 50 -7.67 0.11 20.63
C GLU A 50 -6.74 -1.09 20.35
N VAL A 51 -5.86 -0.96 19.35
CA VAL A 51 -4.87 -2.00 19.01
C VAL A 51 -3.80 -2.12 20.09
N GLU A 52 -3.23 -1.00 20.54
CA GLU A 52 -2.23 -0.96 21.62
C GLU A 52 -2.77 -1.56 22.92
N ALA A 53 -4.05 -1.32 23.23
CA ALA A 53 -4.72 -1.87 24.40
C ALA A 53 -5.20 -3.33 24.23
N GLY A 54 -4.96 -3.96 23.07
CA GLY A 54 -5.42 -5.33 22.77
C GLY A 54 -6.94 -5.47 22.62
N LYS A 55 -7.67 -4.35 22.49
CA LYS A 55 -9.14 -4.32 22.33
C LYS A 55 -9.58 -4.58 20.88
N ALA A 56 -8.69 -4.30 19.93
CA ALA A 56 -8.88 -4.61 18.52
C ALA A 56 -7.62 -5.28 17.95
N THR A 57 -7.80 -6.18 16.98
CA THR A 57 -6.65 -6.70 16.22
C THR A 57 -6.19 -5.68 15.18
N PRO A 58 -4.90 -5.63 14.81
CA PRO A 58 -4.41 -4.74 13.75
C PRO A 58 -5.20 -4.90 12.44
N ALA A 59 -5.54 -6.14 12.07
CA ALA A 59 -6.31 -6.43 10.87
C ALA A 59 -7.76 -5.90 10.93
N ALA A 60 -8.39 -5.90 12.10
CA ALA A 60 -9.73 -5.32 12.29
C ALA A 60 -9.69 -3.79 12.20
N ALA A 61 -8.69 -3.14 12.82
CA ALA A 61 -8.49 -1.70 12.72
C ALA A 61 -8.24 -1.24 11.28
N ALA A 62 -7.35 -1.94 10.56
CA ALA A 62 -7.07 -1.66 9.15
C ALA A 62 -8.33 -1.78 8.27
N ARG A 63 -9.17 -2.81 8.50
CA ARG A 63 -10.45 -2.96 7.79
C ARG A 63 -11.40 -1.78 8.04
N ARG A 64 -11.50 -1.28 9.28
CA ARG A 64 -12.31 -0.11 9.61
C ARG A 64 -11.78 1.16 8.94
N MET A 65 -10.46 1.35 8.87
CA MET A 65 -9.85 2.46 8.11
C MET A 65 -10.19 2.36 6.61
N LEU A 66 -10.09 1.16 6.03
CA LEU A 66 -10.42 0.94 4.61
C LEU A 66 -11.92 1.17 4.33
N GLN A 67 -12.81 0.73 5.21
CA GLN A 67 -14.25 1.01 5.13
C GLN A 67 -14.53 2.52 5.10
N ALA A 68 -13.96 3.26 6.06
CA ALA A 68 -14.07 4.72 6.12
C ALA A 68 -13.48 5.42 4.87
N PHE A 69 -12.43 4.86 4.28
CA PHE A 69 -11.85 5.37 3.02
C PHE A 69 -12.75 5.13 1.79
N HIS A 70 -13.46 4.00 1.73
CA HIS A 70 -14.35 3.67 0.61
C HIS A 70 -15.76 4.23 0.77
N GLY A 71 -16.09 4.84 1.92
CA GLY A 71 -17.43 5.33 2.24
C GLY A 71 -18.46 4.21 2.42
N ARG A 72 -18.04 3.04 2.91
CA ARG A 72 -18.89 1.86 3.13
C ARG A 72 -18.85 1.40 4.57
#